data_AF-A0A0X8KCC6-F1
#
_entry.id   AF-A0A0X8KCC6-F1
#
_cell.length_a   1.000
_cell.length_b   1.000
_cell.length_c   1.000
_cell.angle_alpha   90.00
_cell.angle_beta   90.00
_cell.angle_gamma   90.00
#
_symmetry.space_group_name_H-M   'P 1'
#
loop_
_entity.id
_entity.type
_entity.pdbx_description
1 polymer ?
#
loop_
_entity_poly.entity_id
_entity_poly.type
_entity_poly.pdbx_seq_one_letter_code
_entity_poly.pdbx_strand_id
1 'polypeptide(L)'
;MAALCRDARRLEITCGEAPYLVHRYDVATMEGVPLAERQGVLDRKLRIVCENTADETEWMRWTVRAYQATYGYEFQGGNLLIARVNLLMTFEKYLRARWRRKPTAQEYRAIIRTIVWNLWQMDGIRGSIPYAEESEPMELMLFDLPEEIEELRLFPAHTGEMPPVRIYDWRRKSGLEYRRVNTGGRTMKFDFVIGNPPYQDESNGDLRNYAPPIYHLFLDEAYKVADKVELIHPARFLFNARSTPKAWNEKMLQDPHFKVLEYEEDSDKVFPNLSTPIKGGIVITYRDEKKKYGFIVK
;
A
#
# COMPACT_ATOMS: atom_id res chain seq x y z
N MET A 1 21.26 13.26 -8.46
CA MET A 1 20.83 12.16 -7.58
C MET A 1 19.66 12.55 -6.67
N ALA A 2 19.72 13.64 -5.89
CA ALA A 2 18.65 14.05 -4.96
C ALA A 2 17.28 14.34 -5.61
N ALA A 3 17.25 14.96 -6.80
CA ALA A 3 15.99 15.22 -7.53
C ALA A 3 15.29 13.92 -8.02
N LEU A 4 16.07 12.89 -8.35
CA LEU A 4 15.55 11.61 -8.87
C LEU A 4 14.85 10.77 -7.78
N CYS A 5 15.32 10.86 -6.52
CA CYS A 5 14.76 10.08 -5.42
C CYS A 5 13.40 10.63 -4.95
N ARG A 6 13.21 11.96 -4.98
CA ARG A 6 11.98 12.62 -4.51
C ARG A 6 10.79 12.40 -5.42
N ASP A 7 11.02 12.39 -6.73
CA ASP A 7 9.94 12.29 -7.73
C ASP A 7 9.59 10.83 -8.09
N ALA A 8 10.38 9.85 -7.64
CA ALA A 8 10.09 8.43 -7.89
C ALA A 8 8.73 8.04 -7.28
N ARG A 9 7.81 7.56 -8.13
CA ARG A 9 6.47 7.10 -7.75
C ARG A 9 6.59 5.76 -7.04
N ARG A 10 6.27 5.74 -5.75
CA ARG A 10 6.33 4.54 -4.91
C ARG A 10 4.92 4.17 -4.49
N LEU A 11 4.58 2.90 -4.59
CA LEU A 11 3.28 2.36 -4.18
C LEU A 11 3.49 1.36 -3.04
N GLU A 12 2.76 1.53 -1.95
CA GLU A 12 2.55 0.48 -0.95
C GLU A 12 1.23 -0.24 -1.27
N ILE A 13 1.29 -1.51 -1.67
CA ILE A 13 0.08 -2.33 -1.84
C ILE A 13 -0.41 -2.79 -0.47
N THR A 14 -1.73 -2.97 -0.33
CA THR A 14 -2.38 -3.47 0.90
C THR A 14 -1.81 -2.79 2.13
N CYS A 15 -1.82 -1.45 2.11
CA CYS A 15 -0.95 -0.66 2.95
C CYS A 15 -1.34 -0.71 4.43
N GLY A 16 -2.51 -1.22 4.81
CA GLY A 16 -2.97 -1.19 6.20
C GLY A 16 -2.93 0.24 6.73
N GLU A 17 -2.13 0.47 7.78
CA GLU A 17 -1.90 1.78 8.42
C GLU A 17 -0.73 2.59 7.78
N ALA A 18 -0.24 2.13 6.63
CA ALA A 18 0.89 2.60 5.83
C ALA A 18 2.27 2.62 6.53
N PRO A 19 2.69 1.52 7.20
CA PRO A 19 3.97 1.46 7.89
C PRO A 19 5.17 1.57 6.94
N TYR A 20 5.06 1.10 5.69
CA TYR A 20 6.15 1.23 4.72
C TYR A 20 6.21 2.62 4.07
N LEU A 21 5.11 3.40 4.05
CA LEU A 21 5.15 4.80 3.65
C LEU A 21 5.68 5.70 4.77
N VAL A 22 5.16 5.55 6.00
CA VAL A 22 5.51 6.37 7.16
C VAL A 22 5.73 5.54 8.42
N HIS A 23 6.99 5.43 8.86
CA HIS A 23 7.37 4.60 10.01
C HIS A 23 7.16 5.38 11.31
N ARG A 24 5.89 5.50 11.74
CA ARG A 24 5.52 6.35 12.87
C ARG A 24 5.72 5.69 14.23
N TYR A 25 5.48 4.39 14.30
CA TYR A 25 5.61 3.55 15.47
C TYR A 25 6.04 2.16 15.01
N ASP A 26 6.64 1.42 15.92
CA ASP A 26 6.85 -0.01 15.75
C ASP A 26 5.50 -0.72 15.91
N VAL A 27 5.13 -1.54 14.93
CA VAL A 27 3.83 -2.24 14.90
C VAL A 27 3.73 -3.38 15.91
N ALA A 28 4.85 -3.91 16.40
CA ALA A 28 4.88 -4.96 17.41
C ALA A 28 4.84 -4.39 18.84
N THR A 29 5.57 -3.29 19.10
CA THR A 29 5.63 -2.70 20.45
C THR A 29 4.69 -1.52 20.65
N MET A 30 4.13 -0.96 19.57
CA MET A 30 3.34 0.28 19.54
C MET A 30 4.11 1.53 20.00
N GLU A 31 5.44 1.44 20.12
CA GLU A 31 6.28 2.57 20.54
C GLU A 31 6.53 3.54 19.40
N GLY A 32 6.45 4.84 19.71
CA GLY A 32 6.62 5.90 18.70
C GLY A 32 8.07 6.04 18.22
N VAL A 33 8.27 6.05 16.90
CA VAL A 33 9.60 6.18 16.30
C VAL A 33 9.99 7.66 16.13
N PRO A 34 11.17 8.09 16.65
CA PRO A 34 11.73 9.42 16.46
C PRO A 34 11.95 9.75 14.98
N LEU A 35 11.80 11.02 14.59
CA LEU A 35 11.91 11.44 13.18
C LEU A 35 13.23 11.01 12.50
N ALA A 36 14.35 11.07 13.23
CA ALA A 36 15.67 10.74 12.70
C ALA A 36 15.79 9.26 12.29
N GLU A 37 15.11 8.37 13.00
CA GLU A 37 15.16 6.92 12.83
C GLU A 37 14.12 6.40 11.84
N ARG A 38 13.20 7.25 11.39
CA ARG A 38 12.14 6.82 10.48
C ARG A 38 12.71 6.38 9.14
N GLN A 39 12.15 5.28 8.66
CA GLN A 39 12.61 4.60 7.46
C GLN A 39 11.54 4.44 6.39
N GLY A 40 10.32 4.92 6.63
CA GLY A 40 9.25 4.89 5.63
C GLY A 40 9.66 5.59 4.33
N VAL A 41 9.07 5.18 3.21
CA VAL A 41 9.36 5.72 1.89
C VAL A 41 9.19 7.25 1.86
N LEU A 42 8.11 7.76 2.45
CA LEU A 42 7.86 9.20 2.53
C LEU A 42 8.80 9.87 3.53
N ASP A 43 9.08 9.24 4.68
CA ASP A 43 10.06 9.75 5.64
C ASP A 43 11.45 9.94 5.01
N ARG A 44 11.93 8.96 4.25
CA ARG A 44 13.19 9.04 3.50
C ARG A 44 13.17 10.22 2.53
N LYS A 45 12.08 10.42 1.80
CA LYS A 45 11.93 11.58 0.90
C LYS A 45 11.96 12.90 1.66
N LEU A 46 11.20 13.02 2.75
CA LEU A 46 11.12 14.25 3.55
C LEU A 46 12.45 14.57 4.24
N ARG A 47 13.20 13.57 4.71
CA ARG A 47 14.56 13.74 5.21
C ARG A 47 15.47 14.35 4.13
N ILE A 48 15.49 13.78 2.93
CA ILE A 48 16.26 14.32 1.80
C ILE A 48 15.80 15.73 1.44
N VAL A 49 14.50 16.05 1.54
CA VAL A 49 14.01 17.42 1.36
C VAL A 49 14.61 18.35 2.42
N CYS A 50 14.47 18.01 3.70
CA CYS A 50 14.99 18.81 4.82
C CYS A 50 16.50 19.10 4.72
N GLU A 51 17.29 18.12 4.29
CA GLU A 51 18.76 18.22 4.17
C GLU A 51 19.22 19.17 3.04
N ASN A 52 18.36 19.47 2.08
CA ASN A 52 18.76 20.07 0.80
C ASN A 52 17.92 21.29 0.40
N THR A 53 17.08 21.81 1.29
CA THR A 53 16.30 23.04 1.05
C THR A 53 16.70 24.11 2.05
N ALA A 54 16.97 25.32 1.53
CA ALA A 54 17.42 26.44 2.35
C ALA A 54 16.27 27.19 3.02
N ASP A 55 15.19 27.42 2.26
CA ASP A 55 14.03 28.20 2.71
C ASP A 55 12.73 27.37 2.73
N GLU A 56 11.73 27.93 3.41
CA GLU A 56 10.47 27.27 3.66
C GLU A 56 9.60 27.11 2.40
N THR A 57 9.72 28.03 1.44
CA THR A 57 8.98 27.97 0.18
C THR A 57 9.46 26.80 -0.66
N GLU A 58 10.77 26.63 -0.77
CA GLU A 58 11.39 25.51 -1.46
C GLU A 58 11.08 24.19 -0.75
N TRP A 59 11.18 24.17 0.58
CA TRP A 59 10.83 23.01 1.41
C TRP A 59 9.38 22.58 1.17
N MET A 60 8.42 23.50 1.19
CA MET A 60 7.01 23.18 0.98
C MET A 60 6.76 22.62 -0.42
N ARG A 61 7.38 23.23 -1.45
CA ARG A 61 7.28 22.74 -2.83
C ARG A 61 7.75 21.29 -2.96
N TRP A 62 8.91 20.97 -2.41
CA TRP A 62 9.46 19.61 -2.50
C TRP A 62 8.75 18.62 -1.59
N THR A 63 8.24 19.06 -0.44
CA THR A 63 7.37 18.26 0.43
C THR A 63 6.11 17.85 -0.31
N VAL A 64 5.37 18.79 -0.90
CA VAL A 64 4.18 18.48 -1.72
C VAL A 64 4.56 17.49 -2.83
N ARG A 65 5.70 17.68 -3.49
CA ARG A 65 6.15 16.76 -4.53
C ARG A 65 6.44 15.34 -4.02
N ALA A 66 7.02 15.21 -2.83
CA ALA A 66 7.25 13.92 -2.19
C ALA A 66 5.95 13.19 -1.87
N TYR A 67 4.93 13.91 -1.36
CA TYR A 67 3.59 13.37 -1.15
C TYR A 67 2.95 12.94 -2.47
N GLN A 68 3.01 13.77 -3.51
CA GLN A 68 2.47 13.47 -4.84
C GLN A 68 3.07 12.21 -5.47
N ALA A 69 4.32 11.87 -5.13
CA ALA A 69 5.01 10.69 -5.62
C ALA A 69 4.91 9.46 -4.69
N THR A 70 4.05 9.49 -3.67
CA THR A 70 3.91 8.41 -2.69
C THR A 70 2.45 7.98 -2.65
N TYR A 71 2.20 6.70 -2.92
CA TYR A 71 0.89 6.13 -3.16
C TYR A 71 0.67 4.89 -2.28
N GLY A 72 -0.58 4.58 -1.99
CA GLY A 72 -0.97 3.35 -1.30
C GLY A 72 -2.41 2.96 -1.63
N TYR A 73 -2.72 1.66 -1.55
CA TYR A 73 -4.12 1.24 -1.56
C TYR A 73 -4.39 0.24 -0.46
N GLU A 74 -5.64 0.22 -0.01
CA GLU A 74 -6.10 -0.68 1.04
C GLU A 74 -7.53 -1.15 0.75
N PHE A 75 -7.85 -2.38 1.12
CA PHE A 75 -9.19 -2.95 1.01
C PHE A 75 -10.10 -2.41 2.13
N GLN A 76 -9.61 -2.41 3.38
CA GLN A 76 -10.38 -2.00 4.55
C GLN A 76 -10.38 -0.48 4.77
N GLY A 77 -11.56 0.15 4.73
CA GLY A 77 -11.70 1.61 4.87
C GLY A 77 -11.19 2.17 6.20
N GLY A 78 -11.28 1.40 7.29
CA GLY A 78 -10.78 1.79 8.61
C GLY A 78 -9.25 1.96 8.64
N ASN A 79 -8.52 0.94 8.17
CA ASN A 79 -7.06 0.99 8.04
C ASN A 79 -6.62 2.13 7.11
N LEU A 80 -7.33 2.30 5.99
CA LEU A 80 -7.07 3.40 5.06
C LEU A 80 -7.20 4.78 5.72
N LEU A 81 -8.20 4.97 6.58
CA LEU A 81 -8.36 6.22 7.33
C LEU A 81 -7.16 6.47 8.25
N ILE A 82 -6.73 5.45 8.99
CA ILE A 82 -5.55 5.53 9.87
C ILE A 82 -4.29 5.85 9.06
N ALA A 83 -4.08 5.20 7.91
CA ALA A 83 -2.97 5.50 7.01
C ALA A 83 -2.96 6.97 6.56
N ARG A 84 -4.11 7.51 6.16
CA ARG A 84 -4.24 8.93 5.76
C ARG A 84 -3.92 9.88 6.92
N VAL A 85 -4.37 9.56 8.13
CA VAL A 85 -4.04 10.32 9.36
C VAL A 85 -2.53 10.23 9.65
N ASN A 86 -1.93 9.06 9.51
CA ASN A 86 -0.49 8.85 9.71
C ASN A 86 0.36 9.71 8.75
N LEU A 87 -0.04 9.82 7.49
CA LEU A 87 0.62 10.70 6.52
C LEU A 87 0.44 12.18 6.88
N LEU A 88 -0.75 12.59 7.32
CA LEU A 88 -1.01 13.98 7.69
C LEU A 88 -0.24 14.41 8.94
N MET A 89 -0.26 13.58 9.98
CA MET A 89 0.51 13.82 11.22
C MET A 89 2.02 13.81 10.96
N THR A 90 2.49 13.03 9.98
CA THR A 90 3.90 13.06 9.56
C THR A 90 4.25 14.43 8.95
N PHE A 91 3.41 14.98 8.08
CA PHE A 91 3.62 16.33 7.53
C PHE A 91 3.75 17.38 8.63
N GLU A 92 2.82 17.37 9.60
CA GLU A 92 2.86 18.29 10.74
C GLU A 92 4.13 18.13 11.57
N LYS A 93 4.57 16.89 11.81
CA LYS A 93 5.75 16.62 12.63
C LYS A 93 7.02 17.13 11.96
N TYR A 94 7.19 16.94 10.65
CA TYR A 94 8.34 17.48 9.90
C TYR A 94 8.30 19.01 9.81
N LEU A 95 7.14 19.61 9.52
CA LEU A 95 6.99 21.07 9.48
C LEU A 95 7.34 21.68 10.84
N ARG A 96 6.80 21.13 11.93
CA ARG A 96 7.08 21.61 13.28
C ARG A 96 8.54 21.42 13.66
N ALA A 97 9.16 20.30 13.30
CA ALA A 97 10.56 20.04 13.60
C ALA A 97 11.49 21.03 12.88
N ARG A 98 11.24 21.33 11.61
CA ARG A 98 12.12 22.19 10.80
C ARG A 98 11.86 23.67 10.97
N TRP A 99 10.59 24.08 11.01
CA TRP A 99 10.15 25.47 10.93
C TRP A 99 9.42 25.97 12.18
N ARG A 100 9.27 25.13 13.21
CA ARG A 100 8.71 25.49 14.52
C ARG A 100 7.31 26.10 14.48
N ARG A 101 6.52 25.78 13.46
CA ARG A 101 5.12 26.24 13.32
C ARG A 101 4.17 25.10 12.95
N LYS A 102 2.87 25.42 12.99
CA LYS A 102 1.79 24.57 12.47
C LYS A 102 1.50 24.90 11.00
N PRO A 103 0.92 23.96 10.23
CA PRO A 103 0.50 24.26 8.86
C PRO A 103 -0.64 25.27 8.81
N THR A 104 -0.69 26.04 7.73
CA THR A 104 -1.83 26.92 7.43
C THR A 104 -2.97 26.10 6.80
N ALA A 105 -4.19 26.66 6.78
CA ALA A 105 -5.34 26.00 6.16
C ALA A 105 -5.12 25.68 4.66
N GLN A 106 -4.37 26.52 3.94
CA GLN A 106 -4.04 26.30 2.54
C GLN A 106 -3.07 25.12 2.37
N GLU A 107 -2.07 25.01 3.23
CA GLU A 107 -1.10 23.91 3.23
C GLU A 107 -1.77 22.58 3.59
N TYR A 108 -2.65 22.60 4.60
CA TYR A 108 -3.50 21.46 4.93
C TYR A 108 -4.31 20.99 3.73
N ARG A 109 -5.01 21.92 3.05
CA ARG A 109 -5.82 21.57 1.88
C ARG A 109 -4.97 20.94 0.76
N ALA A 110 -3.76 21.44 0.52
CA ALA A 110 -2.87 20.88 -0.49
C ALA A 110 -2.41 19.45 -0.15
N ILE A 111 -1.98 19.23 1.09
CA ILE A 111 -1.50 17.91 1.55
C ILE A 111 -2.66 16.91 1.66
N ILE A 112 -3.78 17.30 2.27
CA ILE A 112 -4.97 16.43 2.39
C ILE A 112 -5.49 16.03 1.02
N ARG A 113 -5.61 16.97 0.08
CA ARG A 113 -6.00 16.65 -1.30
C ARG A 113 -5.05 15.63 -1.91
N THR A 114 -3.74 15.77 -1.66
CA THR A 114 -2.75 14.82 -2.18
C THR A 114 -2.91 13.43 -1.56
N ILE A 115 -3.05 13.36 -0.24
CA ILE A 115 -3.26 12.13 0.50
C ILE A 115 -4.53 11.40 0.02
N VAL A 116 -5.65 12.10 -0.13
CA VAL A 116 -6.93 11.50 -0.54
C VAL A 116 -6.85 10.90 -1.94
N TRP A 117 -6.14 11.53 -2.88
CA TRP A 117 -5.93 11.00 -4.23
C TRP A 117 -4.91 9.87 -4.28
N ASN A 118 -3.93 9.86 -3.38
CA ASN A 118 -2.80 8.93 -3.43
C ASN A 118 -2.97 7.70 -2.55
N LEU A 119 -3.81 7.78 -1.52
CA LEU A 119 -4.21 6.65 -0.68
C LEU A 119 -5.69 6.40 -0.92
N TRP A 120 -6.03 5.34 -1.66
CA TRP A 120 -7.41 5.04 -2.06
C TRP A 120 -7.84 3.64 -1.64
N GLN A 121 -9.16 3.42 -1.60
CA GLN A 121 -9.72 2.12 -1.26
C GLN A 121 -9.87 1.28 -2.53
N MET A 122 -9.39 0.04 -2.52
CA MET A 122 -9.40 -0.85 -3.69
C MET A 122 -9.19 -2.30 -3.32
N ASP A 123 -9.88 -3.20 -4.02
CA ASP A 123 -9.52 -4.61 -4.10
C ASP A 123 -8.26 -4.78 -4.95
N GLY A 124 -7.15 -5.19 -4.32
CA GLY A 124 -5.86 -5.31 -4.99
C GLY A 124 -5.78 -6.39 -6.06
N ILE A 125 -6.68 -7.37 -6.06
CA ILE A 125 -6.74 -8.45 -7.06
C ILE A 125 -7.64 -8.05 -8.21
N ARG A 126 -8.84 -7.55 -7.90
CA ARG A 126 -9.83 -7.16 -8.92
C ARG A 126 -9.56 -5.77 -9.52
N GLY A 127 -8.81 -4.93 -8.82
CA GLY A 127 -8.62 -3.51 -9.19
C GLY A 127 -9.93 -2.72 -9.21
N SER A 128 -10.90 -3.11 -8.38
CA SER A 128 -12.24 -2.52 -8.29
C SER A 128 -12.50 -1.97 -6.88
N ILE A 129 -13.62 -1.26 -6.72
CA ILE A 129 -14.07 -0.80 -5.40
C ILE A 129 -14.53 -2.04 -4.61
N PRO A 130 -14.08 -2.22 -3.34
CA PRO A 130 -14.56 -3.32 -2.49
C PRO A 130 -16.08 -3.33 -2.34
N TYR A 131 -16.68 -4.51 -2.24
CA TYR A 131 -18.13 -4.74 -2.04
C TYR A 131 -19.06 -4.15 -3.09
N ALA A 132 -18.53 -3.60 -4.19
CA ALA A 132 -19.37 -2.90 -5.14
C ALA A 132 -20.22 -3.85 -6.04
N GLU A 133 -20.02 -5.17 -5.96
CA GLU A 133 -20.91 -6.19 -6.53
C GLU A 133 -21.97 -6.70 -5.53
N GLU A 134 -21.76 -6.52 -4.22
CA GLU A 134 -22.63 -7.01 -3.15
C GLU A 134 -23.48 -5.85 -2.62
N SER A 135 -24.54 -5.50 -3.33
CA SER A 135 -25.56 -4.59 -2.83
C SER A 135 -26.81 -5.35 -2.37
N GLU A 136 -26.68 -6.17 -1.33
CA GLU A 136 -27.81 -6.30 -0.40
C GLU A 136 -27.89 -4.94 0.34
N PRO A 137 -29.05 -4.29 0.43
CA PRO A 137 -29.17 -3.02 1.12
C PRO A 137 -28.68 -3.18 2.57
N MET A 138 -27.57 -2.54 2.92
CA MET A 138 -27.12 -2.44 4.30
C MET A 138 -28.07 -1.49 5.04
N GLU A 139 -29.01 -2.05 5.80
CA GLU A 139 -29.67 -1.33 6.88
C GLU A 139 -28.67 -1.17 8.04
N LEU A 140 -28.01 -0.01 8.12
CA LEU A 140 -27.37 0.40 9.36
C LEU A 140 -28.47 0.96 10.27
N MET A 141 -28.72 0.33 11.42
CA MET A 141 -29.48 0.95 12.51
C MET A 141 -28.62 2.06 13.14
N LEU A 142 -28.57 3.22 12.50
CA LEU A 142 -27.81 4.38 12.96
C LEU A 142 -28.63 5.17 13.99
N PHE A 143 -28.68 4.65 15.23
CA PHE A 143 -29.40 5.21 16.37
C PHE A 143 -30.92 5.30 16.15
N ASP A 144 -31.72 5.19 17.21
CA ASP A 144 -33.16 5.44 17.16
C ASP A 144 -33.40 6.91 16.80
N LEU A 145 -33.41 7.21 15.51
CA LEU A 145 -33.80 8.51 14.98
C LEU A 145 -35.31 8.66 15.19
N PRO A 146 -35.80 9.86 15.55
CA PRO A 146 -37.24 10.11 15.73
C PRO A 146 -38.04 9.68 14.49
N GLU A 147 -39.27 9.18 14.69
CA GLU A 147 -40.19 8.63 13.66
C GLU A 147 -40.43 9.56 12.45
N GLU A 148 -40.06 10.84 12.55
CA GLU A 148 -40.21 11.86 11.51
C GLU A 148 -39.07 11.85 10.47
N ILE A 149 -38.02 11.04 10.65
CA ILE A 149 -36.92 10.87 9.69
C ILE A 149 -37.08 9.52 8.98
N GLU A 150 -38.22 9.34 8.32
CA GLU A 150 -38.48 8.18 7.48
C GLU A 150 -37.64 8.26 6.19
N GLU A 151 -36.84 7.23 5.97
CA GLU A 151 -36.09 6.90 4.74
C GLU A 151 -34.90 7.79 4.34
N LEU A 152 -33.92 7.99 5.22
CA LEU A 152 -32.56 8.33 4.74
C LEU A 152 -31.86 7.06 4.24
N ARG A 153 -32.18 6.60 3.02
CA ARG A 153 -31.33 5.64 2.30
C ARG A 153 -30.02 6.35 1.96
N LEU A 154 -29.00 6.20 2.81
CA LEU A 154 -27.70 6.87 2.67
C LEU A 154 -27.05 6.65 1.29
N PHE A 155 -27.35 5.51 0.65
CA PHE A 155 -26.90 5.20 -0.70
C PHE A 155 -28.04 4.49 -1.46
N PRO A 156 -28.50 5.01 -2.61
CA PRO A 156 -29.40 4.26 -3.47
C PRO A 156 -28.71 2.99 -3.97
N ALA A 157 -29.48 1.91 -4.19
CA ALA A 157 -28.96 0.71 -4.85
C ALA A 157 -28.36 1.10 -6.21
N HIS A 158 -27.06 0.87 -6.39
CA HIS A 158 -26.38 1.20 -7.63
C HIS A 158 -26.81 0.20 -8.73
N THR A 159 -27.65 0.64 -9.66
CA THR A 159 -28.12 -0.13 -10.82
C THR A 159 -27.36 0.16 -12.12
N GLY A 160 -26.22 0.87 -12.04
CA GLY A 160 -25.37 1.23 -13.19
C GLY A 160 -24.04 0.48 -13.25
N GLU A 161 -23.31 0.61 -14.37
CA GLU A 161 -21.93 0.13 -14.48
C GLU A 161 -21.09 0.66 -13.32
N MET A 162 -20.36 -0.24 -12.65
CA MET A 162 -19.58 0.10 -11.46
C MET A 162 -18.54 1.17 -11.79
N PRO A 163 -18.44 2.25 -11.00
CA PRO A 163 -17.48 3.30 -11.28
C PRO A 163 -16.05 2.74 -11.18
N PRO A 164 -15.16 3.07 -12.14
CA PRO A 164 -13.80 2.58 -12.11
C PRO A 164 -13.03 3.21 -10.95
N VAL A 165 -12.09 2.46 -10.39
CA VAL A 165 -11.14 3.00 -9.41
C VAL A 165 -10.24 4.02 -10.11
N ARG A 166 -10.18 5.25 -9.58
CA ARG A 166 -9.39 6.34 -10.16
C ARG A 166 -8.25 6.75 -9.24
N ILE A 167 -7.10 6.99 -9.85
CA ILE A 167 -5.91 7.57 -9.23
C ILE A 167 -5.55 8.88 -9.93
N TYR A 168 -4.63 9.65 -9.35
CA TYR A 168 -4.20 10.93 -9.93
C TYR A 168 -2.75 10.89 -10.40
N ASP A 169 -2.54 11.23 -11.68
CA ASP A 169 -1.21 11.48 -12.24
C ASP A 169 -0.85 12.95 -12.02
N TRP A 170 -0.11 13.23 -10.93
CA TRP A 170 0.32 14.59 -10.59
C TRP A 170 1.29 15.21 -11.59
N ARG A 171 1.98 14.40 -12.40
CA ARG A 171 2.87 14.92 -13.45
C ARG A 171 2.06 15.47 -14.62
N ARG A 172 0.94 14.83 -14.94
CA ARG A 172 0.02 15.24 -16.02
C ARG A 172 -1.15 16.10 -15.55
N LYS A 173 -1.36 16.20 -14.24
CA LYS A 173 -2.50 16.92 -13.62
C LYS A 173 -3.85 16.36 -14.07
N SER A 174 -3.95 15.04 -14.23
CA SER A 174 -5.15 14.36 -14.71
C SER A 174 -5.45 13.11 -13.91
N GLY A 175 -6.73 12.82 -13.70
CA GLY A 175 -7.17 11.54 -13.17
C GLY A 175 -7.03 10.42 -14.21
N LEU A 176 -6.68 9.23 -13.76
CA LEU A 176 -6.49 8.02 -14.56
C LEU A 176 -7.24 6.86 -13.88
N GLU A 177 -7.83 5.97 -14.67
CA GLU A 177 -8.35 4.70 -14.16
C GLU A 177 -7.19 3.77 -13.76
N TYR A 178 -7.24 3.17 -12.57
CA TYR A 178 -6.16 2.32 -12.06
C TYR A 178 -5.83 1.15 -13.00
N ARG A 179 -6.86 0.50 -13.57
CA ARG A 179 -6.69 -0.59 -14.55
C ARG A 179 -5.98 -0.14 -15.84
N ARG A 180 -5.88 1.16 -16.08
CA ARG A 180 -5.14 1.76 -17.20
C ARG A 180 -3.70 2.17 -16.85
N VAL A 181 -3.25 1.90 -15.63
CA VAL A 181 -1.83 2.01 -15.27
C VAL A 181 -1.03 1.08 -16.17
N ASN A 182 0.11 1.56 -16.68
CA ASN A 182 0.95 0.83 -17.63
C ASN A 182 0.32 0.39 -18.96
N THR A 183 -0.91 0.81 -19.30
CA THR A 183 -1.53 0.47 -20.60
C THR A 183 -1.69 1.70 -21.52
N GLY A 184 -1.38 1.51 -22.80
CA GLY A 184 -1.46 2.56 -23.84
C GLY A 184 -0.33 3.62 -23.76
N GLY A 185 -0.03 4.31 -24.86
CA GLY A 185 1.12 5.25 -24.97
C GLY A 185 1.16 6.46 -24.02
N ARG A 186 0.24 6.55 -23.04
CA ARG A 186 0.16 7.58 -21.99
C ARG A 186 0.30 6.97 -20.59
N THR A 187 1.30 6.12 -20.38
CA THR A 187 1.45 5.35 -19.13
C THR A 187 1.91 6.21 -17.94
N MET A 188 1.17 6.11 -16.83
CA MET A 188 1.72 6.30 -15.49
C MET A 188 2.24 4.93 -15.04
N LYS A 189 3.45 4.89 -14.47
CA LYS A 189 4.14 3.70 -13.98
C LYS A 189 4.69 3.94 -12.58
N PHE A 190 4.46 3.01 -11.67
CA PHE A 190 5.13 3.06 -10.38
C PHE A 190 6.59 2.61 -10.55
N ASP A 191 7.51 3.41 -10.03
CA ASP A 191 8.95 3.12 -10.12
C ASP A 191 9.33 1.98 -9.18
N PHE A 192 8.52 1.72 -8.14
CA PHE A 192 8.70 0.65 -7.18
C PHE A 192 7.40 0.36 -6.42
N VAL A 193 7.18 -0.91 -6.12
CA VAL A 193 6.11 -1.40 -5.24
C VAL A 193 6.71 -2.07 -4.02
N ILE A 194 6.12 -1.79 -2.85
CA ILE A 194 6.40 -2.45 -1.58
C ILE A 194 5.08 -2.90 -0.92
N GLY A 195 5.14 -3.82 0.03
CA GLY A 195 3.96 -4.17 0.83
C GLY A 195 4.08 -5.50 1.55
N ASN A 196 3.11 -5.72 2.44
CA ASN A 196 2.87 -6.97 3.14
C ASN A 196 1.44 -7.44 2.78
N PRO A 197 1.26 -8.16 1.65
CA PRO A 197 -0.04 -8.61 1.21
C PRO A 197 -0.66 -9.63 2.18
N PRO A 198 -2.00 -9.77 2.21
CA PRO A 198 -2.65 -10.80 3.01
C PRO A 198 -2.20 -12.19 2.56
N TYR A 199 -1.99 -13.07 3.54
CA TYR A 199 -1.41 -14.39 3.30
C TYR A 199 -2.45 -15.42 2.88
N GLN A 200 -3.66 -15.33 3.44
CA GLN A 200 -4.74 -16.32 3.31
C GLN A 200 -6.06 -15.65 2.97
N ASP A 201 -6.88 -16.36 2.20
CA ASP A 201 -8.21 -15.90 1.80
C ASP A 201 -9.21 -16.22 2.92
N GLU A 202 -9.59 -15.17 3.65
CA GLU A 202 -10.51 -15.25 4.78
C GLU A 202 -11.96 -14.96 4.37
N SER A 203 -12.26 -14.71 3.08
CA SER A 203 -13.62 -14.37 2.63
C SER A 203 -14.61 -15.53 2.71
N ASN A 204 -14.10 -16.77 2.73
CA ASN A 204 -14.91 -17.98 2.87
C ASN A 204 -14.99 -18.40 4.34
N GLY A 205 -15.82 -17.70 5.11
CA GLY A 205 -16.01 -17.84 6.57
C GLY A 205 -16.47 -19.20 7.11
N ASP A 206 -16.25 -20.33 6.42
CA ASP A 206 -16.70 -21.66 6.84
C ASP A 206 -15.72 -22.82 6.62
N LEU A 207 -14.55 -22.60 6.02
CA LEU A 207 -13.52 -23.64 5.99
C LEU A 207 -12.74 -23.64 7.31
N ARG A 208 -13.36 -24.18 8.37
CA ARG A 208 -12.76 -24.32 9.72
C ARG A 208 -11.35 -24.95 9.76
N ASN A 209 -10.89 -25.56 8.66
CA ASN A 209 -9.63 -26.32 8.59
C ASN A 209 -8.65 -25.89 7.48
N TYR A 210 -9.00 -24.98 6.55
CA TYR A 210 -8.06 -24.56 5.49
C TYR A 210 -8.49 -23.27 4.76
N ALA A 211 -7.71 -22.19 4.92
CA ALA A 211 -7.80 -21.01 4.07
C ALA A 211 -6.72 -21.07 2.95
N PRO A 212 -7.10 -20.97 1.66
CA PRO A 212 -6.14 -21.03 0.56
C PRO A 212 -5.22 -19.80 0.58
N PRO A 213 -3.95 -19.93 0.16
CA PRO A 213 -3.06 -18.78 0.07
C PRO A 213 -3.50 -17.85 -1.07
N ILE A 214 -3.32 -16.55 -0.87
CA ILE A 214 -3.78 -15.48 -1.77
C ILE A 214 -2.66 -14.51 -2.13
N TYR A 215 -1.60 -14.43 -1.30
CA TYR A 215 -0.45 -13.54 -1.54
C TYR A 215 0.16 -13.67 -2.95
N HIS A 216 0.14 -14.86 -3.54
CA HIS A 216 0.65 -15.13 -4.88
C HIS A 216 -0.08 -14.35 -5.99
N LEU A 217 -1.37 -14.05 -5.80
CA LEU A 217 -2.14 -13.20 -6.71
C LEU A 217 -1.69 -11.74 -6.60
N PHE A 218 -1.43 -11.26 -5.38
CA PHE A 218 -0.92 -9.91 -5.15
C PHE A 218 0.47 -9.71 -5.75
N LEU A 219 1.35 -10.71 -5.69
CA LEU A 219 2.64 -10.68 -6.40
C LEU A 219 2.43 -10.48 -7.90
N ASP A 220 1.54 -11.26 -8.51
CA ASP A 220 1.25 -11.18 -9.95
C ASP A 220 0.65 -9.83 -10.34
N GLU A 221 -0.27 -9.27 -9.56
CA GLU A 221 -0.81 -7.92 -9.80
C GLU A 221 0.25 -6.83 -9.60
N ALA A 222 1.11 -6.94 -8.60
CA ALA A 222 2.19 -5.98 -8.34
C ALA A 222 3.17 -5.92 -9.54
N TYR A 223 3.49 -7.06 -10.14
CA TYR A 223 4.38 -7.15 -11.31
C TYR A 223 3.80 -6.47 -12.56
N LYS A 224 2.48 -6.31 -12.67
CA LYS A 224 1.86 -5.58 -13.79
C LYS A 224 2.04 -4.07 -13.67
N VAL A 225 2.15 -3.55 -12.45
CA VAL A 225 2.12 -2.10 -12.20
C VAL A 225 3.51 -1.47 -11.97
N ALA A 226 4.54 -2.26 -11.68
CA ALA A 226 5.91 -1.77 -11.50
C ALA A 226 7.00 -2.73 -12.02
N ASP A 227 8.12 -2.16 -12.48
CA ASP A 227 9.33 -2.93 -12.86
C ASP A 227 10.03 -3.56 -11.65
N LYS A 228 9.89 -2.92 -10.48
CA LYS A 228 10.60 -3.24 -9.25
C LYS A 228 9.60 -3.46 -8.14
N VAL A 229 9.64 -4.64 -7.53
CA VAL A 229 8.67 -5.05 -6.52
C VAL A 229 9.40 -5.76 -5.40
N GLU A 230 9.16 -5.33 -4.16
CA GLU A 230 9.71 -5.94 -2.95
C GLU A 230 8.55 -6.29 -2.01
N LEU A 231 8.34 -7.56 -1.70
CA LEU A 231 7.20 -7.99 -0.88
C LEU A 231 7.65 -9.00 0.17
N ILE A 232 7.04 -8.92 1.34
CA ILE A 232 7.15 -9.94 2.40
C ILE A 232 5.96 -10.90 2.31
N HIS A 233 6.19 -12.20 2.34
CA HIS A 233 5.13 -13.21 2.23
C HIS A 233 5.60 -14.59 2.72
N PRO A 234 4.70 -15.59 2.83
CA PRO A 234 5.08 -16.96 3.20
C PRO A 234 6.04 -17.59 2.20
N ALA A 235 6.98 -18.39 2.71
CA ALA A 235 8.10 -18.94 1.93
C ALA A 235 7.87 -20.36 1.37
N ARG A 236 6.70 -20.98 1.61
CA ARG A 236 6.40 -22.38 1.23
C ARG A 236 6.63 -22.69 -0.26
N PHE A 237 6.47 -21.71 -1.15
CA PHE A 237 6.69 -21.89 -2.59
C PHE A 237 8.15 -22.21 -2.94
N LEU A 238 9.13 -21.78 -2.13
CA LEU A 238 10.56 -22.06 -2.35
C LEU A 238 10.84 -23.57 -2.41
N PHE A 239 10.08 -24.35 -1.64
CA PHE A 239 10.24 -25.80 -1.58
C PHE A 239 9.34 -26.53 -2.58
N ASN A 240 8.57 -25.80 -3.40
CA ASN A 240 7.46 -26.31 -4.19
C ASN A 240 6.45 -27.09 -3.31
N ALA A 241 6.24 -26.63 -2.08
CA ALA A 241 5.36 -27.28 -1.12
C ALA A 241 3.89 -27.00 -1.45
N ARG A 242 2.99 -27.87 -0.96
CA ARG A 242 1.55 -27.73 -1.15
C ARG A 242 1.04 -26.45 -0.47
N SER A 243 0.45 -25.53 -1.25
CA SER A 243 -0.59 -24.57 -0.85
C SER A 243 -0.88 -23.59 -2.00
N THR A 244 0.16 -23.10 -2.69
CA THR A 244 0.06 -22.33 -3.93
C THR A 244 0.06 -23.26 -5.16
N PRO A 245 -0.43 -22.82 -6.34
CA PRO A 245 -0.40 -23.63 -7.55
C PRO A 245 1.04 -24.03 -7.94
N LYS A 246 1.26 -25.31 -8.24
CA LYS A 246 2.58 -25.85 -8.62
C LYS A 246 3.21 -25.09 -9.80
N ALA A 247 2.42 -24.80 -10.82
CA ALA A 247 2.86 -24.03 -11.98
C ALA A 247 3.30 -22.60 -11.60
N TRP A 248 2.66 -21.98 -10.61
CA TRP A 248 3.07 -20.68 -10.10
C TRP A 248 4.40 -20.77 -9.33
N ASN A 249 4.57 -21.80 -8.49
CA ASN A 249 5.84 -22.02 -7.79
C ASN A 249 7.00 -22.18 -8.79
N GLU A 250 6.81 -23.01 -9.81
CA GLU A 250 7.81 -23.24 -10.87
C GLU A 250 8.10 -21.95 -11.64
N LYS A 251 7.07 -21.17 -11.98
CA LYS A 251 7.21 -19.84 -12.59
C LYS A 251 8.12 -18.92 -11.76
N MET A 252 7.88 -18.84 -10.45
CA MET A 252 8.66 -17.97 -9.56
C MET A 252 10.10 -18.46 -9.37
N LEU A 253 10.30 -19.77 -9.21
CA LEU A 253 11.64 -20.36 -9.06
C LEU A 253 12.49 -20.22 -10.33
N GLN A 254 11.84 -20.24 -11.50
CA GLN A 254 12.49 -20.10 -12.81
C GLN A 254 12.53 -18.65 -13.33
N ASP A 255 12.02 -17.66 -12.58
CA ASP A 255 12.09 -16.26 -13.01
C ASP A 255 13.54 -15.73 -12.79
N PRO A 256 14.31 -15.44 -13.85
CA PRO A 256 15.69 -14.98 -13.70
C PRO A 256 15.76 -13.56 -13.12
N HIS A 257 14.65 -12.83 -13.04
CA HIS A 257 14.55 -11.47 -12.52
C HIS A 257 14.12 -11.41 -11.05
N PHE A 258 13.83 -12.57 -10.46
CA PHE A 258 13.37 -12.73 -9.10
C PHE A 258 14.53 -13.13 -8.18
N LYS A 259 14.54 -12.59 -6.96
CA LYS A 259 15.58 -12.81 -5.97
C LYS A 259 14.97 -12.91 -4.57
N VAL A 260 15.46 -13.85 -3.77
CA VAL A 260 15.23 -13.86 -2.32
C VAL A 260 16.23 -12.92 -1.66
N LEU A 261 15.73 -11.92 -0.93
CA LEU A 261 16.57 -11.01 -0.14
C LEU A 261 16.88 -11.61 1.23
N GLU A 262 15.86 -12.15 1.88
CA GLU A 262 15.93 -12.72 3.21
C GLU A 262 14.92 -13.85 3.33
N TYR A 263 15.31 -14.91 4.04
CA TYR A 263 14.45 -16.05 4.36
C TYR A 263 14.68 -16.41 5.82
N GLU A 264 13.59 -16.51 6.57
CA GLU A 264 13.59 -17.00 7.93
C GLU A 264 12.60 -18.17 8.03
N GLU A 265 13.10 -19.33 8.42
CA GLU A 265 12.29 -20.55 8.54
C GLU A 265 11.29 -20.44 9.71
N ASP A 266 11.73 -19.81 10.80
CA ASP A 266 10.93 -19.62 12.00
C ASP A 266 10.20 -18.28 11.98
N SER A 267 8.91 -18.31 11.64
CA SER A 267 8.09 -17.10 11.56
C SER A 267 8.02 -16.32 12.87
N ASP A 268 8.21 -16.96 14.02
CA ASP A 268 8.03 -16.35 15.33
C ASP A 268 9.16 -15.36 15.66
N LYS A 269 10.32 -15.49 14.99
CA LYS A 269 11.42 -14.52 15.09
C LYS A 269 11.09 -13.18 14.41
N VAL A 270 10.23 -13.20 13.39
CA VAL A 270 9.83 -12.01 12.62
C VAL A 270 8.51 -11.46 13.12
N PHE A 271 7.56 -12.35 13.41
CA PHE A 271 6.22 -12.02 13.90
C PHE A 271 6.00 -12.70 15.25
N PRO A 272 6.56 -12.16 16.34
CA PRO A 272 6.36 -12.72 17.66
C PRO A 272 4.88 -12.63 18.04
N ASN A 273 4.38 -13.64 18.76
CA ASN A 273 3.01 -13.72 19.29
C ASN A 273 1.90 -14.04 18.27
N LEU A 274 2.23 -14.57 17.09
CA LEU A 274 1.20 -15.17 16.23
C LEU A 274 0.55 -16.36 16.93
N SER A 275 -0.78 -16.38 17.00
CA SER A 275 -1.54 -17.50 17.58
C SER A 275 -1.37 -18.80 16.78
N THR A 276 -1.01 -18.69 15.50
CA THR A 276 -0.68 -19.82 14.63
C THR A 276 0.57 -19.47 13.80
N PRO A 277 1.69 -20.18 13.98
CA PRO A 277 2.92 -19.95 13.22
C PRO A 277 2.70 -20.13 11.72
N ILE A 278 3.43 -19.34 10.92
CA ILE A 278 3.34 -19.38 9.46
C ILE A 278 4.21 -20.54 8.97
N LYS A 279 3.56 -21.67 8.70
CA LYS A 279 4.25 -22.90 8.27
C LYS A 279 5.11 -22.65 7.04
N GLY A 280 6.38 -23.08 7.13
CA GLY A 280 7.38 -22.97 6.06
C GLY A 280 8.09 -21.62 5.98
N GLY A 281 7.89 -20.75 6.96
CA GLY A 281 8.69 -19.53 7.15
C GLY A 281 8.22 -18.33 6.34
N ILE A 282 8.97 -17.25 6.50
CA ILE A 282 8.74 -15.93 5.89
C ILE A 282 9.91 -15.62 4.97
N VAL A 283 9.59 -14.98 3.84
CA VAL A 283 10.58 -14.52 2.88
C VAL A 283 10.31 -13.07 2.49
N ILE A 284 11.39 -12.33 2.30
CA ILE A 284 11.37 -11.03 1.61
C ILE A 284 11.93 -11.27 0.22
N THR A 285 11.13 -10.98 -0.81
CA THR A 285 11.50 -11.21 -2.19
C THR A 285 11.57 -9.90 -2.95
N TYR A 286 12.48 -9.86 -3.93
CA TYR A 286 12.67 -8.72 -4.80
C TYR A 286 12.67 -9.16 -6.25
N ARG A 287 11.86 -8.50 -7.08
CA ARG A 287 11.85 -8.66 -8.52
C ARG A 287 12.24 -7.35 -9.19
N ASP A 288 13.20 -7.40 -10.12
CA ASP A 288 13.55 -6.27 -10.99
C ASP A 288 13.57 -6.74 -12.43
N GLU A 289 12.55 -6.37 -13.21
CA GLU A 289 12.38 -6.79 -14.61
C GLU A 289 13.60 -6.47 -15.49
N LYS A 290 14.46 -5.53 -15.09
CA LYS A 290 15.63 -5.10 -15.85
C LYS A 290 16.93 -5.78 -15.43
N LYS A 291 16.93 -6.55 -14.33
CA LYS A 291 18.14 -7.21 -13.81
C LYS A 291 17.95 -8.72 -13.73
N LYS A 292 18.96 -9.47 -14.14
CA LYS A 292 18.98 -10.93 -14.00
C LYS A 292 19.81 -11.31 -12.78
N TYR A 293 19.24 -12.09 -11.88
CA TYR A 293 19.90 -12.68 -10.70
C TYR A 293 20.21 -14.16 -10.88
N GLY A 294 19.63 -14.80 -11.91
CA GLY A 294 19.67 -16.24 -12.09
C GLY A 294 18.42 -16.91 -11.51
N PHE A 295 18.33 -18.23 -11.67
CA PHE A 295 17.22 -19.01 -11.13
C PHE A 295 17.47 -19.33 -9.66
N ILE A 296 16.40 -19.54 -8.90
CA ILE A 296 16.50 -20.05 -7.53
C ILE A 296 16.78 -21.54 -7.63
N VAL A 297 18.02 -21.93 -7.35
CA VAL A 297 18.43 -23.34 -7.26
C VAL A 297 18.20 -23.81 -5.83
N LYS A 298 17.57 -24.98 -5.69
CA LYS A 298 17.39 -25.65 -4.39
C LYS A 298 18.71 -26.14 -3.81
#